data_AF-A0A962WUE2-F1
#
_entry.id   AF-A0A962WUE2-F1
#
_cell.length_a   1.000
_cell.length_b   1.000
_cell.length_c   1.000
_cell.angle_alpha   90.00
_cell.angle_beta   90.00
_cell.angle_gamma   90.00
#
_symmetry.space_group_name_H-M   'P 1'
#
loop_
_entity.id
_entity.type
_entity.pdbx_description
1 polymer ?
#
loop_
_entity_poly.entity_id
_entity_poly.type
_entity_poly.pdbx_seq_one_letter_code
_entity_poly.pdbx_strand_id
1 'polypeptide(L)'
;FDGGSAQSVPLVLGSSSMIPGFEAGLLGAKAGEERVLNLTFPAEYRADHLAGKEARFDVKVSKVAEPVLPEIDEEFAKAFGVSEGGVEALHKEIRGNMERELREKIRSVVKEQAMDLLLEAHEIEVPKVLVRQEAETLQRQTKDNLSQGGQKSSIELPLDLFEDQAKRRVALGLILGEVIRENKIELDKDRV
;
A
#
# COMPACT_ATOMS: atom_id res chain seq x y z
N PHE A 1 -29.37 -6.73 -14.84
CA PHE A 1 -29.36 -7.15 -13.41
C PHE A 1 -29.31 -5.90 -12.55
N ASP A 2 -29.70 -5.99 -11.28
CA ASP A 2 -29.66 -4.83 -10.36
C ASP A 2 -28.21 -4.34 -10.20
N GLY A 3 -27.97 -3.04 -10.32
CA GLY A 3 -26.61 -2.46 -10.43
C GLY A 3 -25.88 -2.70 -11.76
N GLY A 4 -26.51 -3.31 -12.76
CA GLY A 4 -25.92 -3.59 -14.09
C GLY A 4 -26.09 -2.51 -15.15
N SER A 5 -26.69 -1.37 -14.79
CA SER A 5 -26.86 -0.22 -15.68
C SER A 5 -26.10 0.96 -15.12
N ALA A 6 -25.20 1.52 -15.93
CA ALA A 6 -24.47 2.73 -15.60
C ALA A 6 -24.37 3.62 -16.83
N GLN A 7 -24.46 4.93 -16.64
CA GLN A 7 -24.37 5.92 -17.71
C GLN A 7 -23.11 6.76 -17.54
N SER A 8 -22.43 7.06 -18.64
CA SER A 8 -21.25 7.94 -18.68
C SER A 8 -20.14 7.56 -17.70
N VAL A 9 -19.88 6.26 -17.53
CA VAL A 9 -18.80 5.77 -16.67
C VAL A 9 -17.45 5.97 -17.36
N PRO A 10 -16.50 6.71 -16.75
CA PRO A 10 -15.14 6.76 -17.26
C PRO A 10 -14.47 5.41 -17.04
N LEU A 11 -14.05 4.76 -18.13
CA LEU A 11 -13.31 3.51 -18.10
C LEU A 11 -11.94 3.73 -18.74
N VAL A 12 -10.88 3.43 -17.99
CA VAL A 12 -9.51 3.42 -18.50
C VAL A 12 -9.19 2.01 -18.98
N LEU A 13 -8.88 1.85 -20.26
CA LEU A 13 -8.49 0.55 -20.79
C LEU A 13 -7.16 0.12 -20.18
N GLY A 14 -7.09 -1.10 -19.65
CA GLY A 14 -5.94 -1.67 -18.95
C GLY A 14 -5.96 -1.48 -17.43
N SER A 15 -6.95 -0.78 -16.85
CA SER A 15 -7.02 -0.58 -15.40
C SER A 15 -7.55 -1.79 -14.63
N SER A 16 -8.00 -2.84 -15.34
CA SER A 16 -8.59 -4.06 -14.74
C SER A 16 -9.70 -3.74 -13.74
N SER A 17 -10.41 -2.63 -13.98
CA SER A 17 -11.46 -2.14 -13.08
C SER A 17 -12.79 -2.83 -13.36
N MET A 18 -12.94 -3.43 -14.53
CA MET A 18 -14.11 -4.22 -14.93
C MET A 18 -13.78 -5.71 -15.00
N ILE A 19 -14.80 -6.55 -15.22
CA ILE A 19 -14.61 -8.00 -15.33
C ILE A 19 -13.65 -8.35 -16.48
N PRO A 20 -12.85 -9.43 -16.34
CA PRO A 20 -11.99 -9.89 -17.41
C PRO A 20 -12.74 -10.06 -18.74
N GLY A 21 -12.14 -9.60 -19.84
CA GLY A 21 -12.74 -9.63 -21.17
C GLY A 21 -13.63 -8.42 -21.51
N PHE A 22 -14.07 -7.62 -20.53
CA PHE A 22 -14.86 -6.42 -20.78
C PHE A 22 -14.05 -5.35 -21.53
N GLU A 23 -12.89 -4.98 -21.00
CA GLU A 23 -12.01 -3.99 -21.62
C GLU A 23 -11.48 -4.49 -22.97
N ALA A 24 -11.21 -5.80 -23.09
CA ALA A 24 -10.76 -6.41 -24.34
C ALA A 24 -11.83 -6.35 -25.46
N GLY A 25 -13.11 -6.51 -25.12
CA GLY A 25 -14.23 -6.38 -26.06
C GLY A 25 -14.43 -4.95 -26.57
N LEU A 26 -13.96 -3.95 -25.81
CA LEU A 26 -14.01 -2.54 -26.20
C LEU A 26 -12.76 -2.06 -26.94
N LEU A 27 -11.73 -2.91 -27.08
CA LEU A 27 -10.55 -2.57 -27.88
C LEU A 27 -10.95 -2.29 -29.34
N GLY A 28 -10.44 -1.18 -29.87
CA GLY A 28 -10.76 -0.72 -31.23
C GLY A 28 -12.18 -0.20 -31.42
N ALA A 29 -12.97 0.00 -30.36
CA ALA A 29 -14.27 0.68 -30.46
C ALA A 29 -14.08 2.17 -30.72
N LYS A 30 -14.95 2.75 -31.55
CA LYS A 30 -14.97 4.18 -31.83
C LYS A 30 -16.04 4.90 -31.02
N ALA A 31 -15.87 6.20 -30.82
CA ALA A 31 -16.93 7.03 -30.23
C ALA A 31 -18.20 6.97 -31.09
N GLY A 32 -19.35 6.81 -30.44
CA GLY A 32 -20.66 6.58 -31.05
C GLY A 32 -21.00 5.11 -31.32
N GLU A 33 -20.06 4.18 -31.16
CA GLU A 33 -20.29 2.76 -31.45
C GLU A 33 -21.08 2.08 -30.32
N GLU A 34 -22.03 1.22 -30.71
CA GLU A 34 -22.74 0.33 -29.80
C GLU A 34 -22.20 -1.09 -29.99
N ARG A 35 -21.75 -1.71 -28.90
CA ARG A 35 -21.22 -3.08 -28.89
C ARG A 35 -21.94 -3.93 -27.88
N VAL A 36 -22.15 -5.18 -28.26
CA VAL A 36 -22.71 -6.20 -27.39
C VAL A 36 -21.59 -7.14 -26.98
N LEU A 37 -21.31 -7.21 -25.69
CA LEU A 37 -20.30 -8.10 -25.12
C LEU A 37 -20.99 -9.21 -24.34
N ASN A 38 -20.74 -10.46 -24.73
CA ASN A 38 -21.19 -11.63 -23.99
C ASN A 38 -20.01 -12.13 -23.15
N LEU A 39 -20.10 -11.96 -21.83
CA LEU A 39 -19.01 -12.23 -20.89
C LEU A 39 -19.53 -13.08 -19.73
N THR A 40 -18.64 -13.86 -19.14
CA THR A 40 -18.96 -14.65 -17.94
C THR A 40 -18.31 -14.01 -16.73
N PHE A 41 -19.06 -13.81 -15.67
CA PHE A 41 -18.52 -13.34 -14.39
C PHE A 41 -17.58 -14.40 -13.80
N PRO A 42 -16.44 -14.01 -13.20
CA PRO A 42 -15.57 -14.94 -12.49
C PRO A 42 -16.32 -15.70 -11.39
N ALA A 43 -15.86 -16.92 -11.07
CA ALA A 43 -16.44 -17.72 -9.99
C ALA A 43 -16.26 -17.08 -8.61
N GLU A 44 -15.21 -16.27 -8.43
CA GLU A 44 -14.90 -15.54 -7.18
C GLU A 44 -15.41 -14.09 -7.19
N TYR A 45 -16.47 -13.79 -7.96
CA TYR A 45 -16.99 -12.43 -8.03
C TYR A 45 -17.67 -12.02 -6.72
N ARG A 46 -17.42 -10.78 -6.26
CA ARG A 46 -17.91 -10.24 -4.97
C ARG A 46 -19.43 -10.32 -4.78
N ALA A 47 -20.18 -10.46 -5.87
CA ALA A 47 -21.62 -10.65 -5.87
C ALA A 47 -21.93 -12.12 -6.17
N ASP A 48 -22.24 -12.90 -5.13
CA ASP A 48 -22.57 -14.34 -5.22
C ASP A 48 -23.69 -14.63 -6.24
N HIS A 49 -24.61 -13.68 -6.42
CA HIS A 49 -25.71 -13.81 -7.36
C HIS A 49 -25.31 -13.61 -8.83
N LEU A 50 -24.11 -13.10 -9.11
CA LEU A 50 -23.54 -12.91 -10.45
C LEU A 50 -22.37 -13.86 -10.72
N ALA A 51 -21.72 -14.39 -9.67
CA ALA A 51 -20.59 -15.30 -9.80
C ALA A 51 -20.88 -16.48 -10.74
N GLY A 52 -20.00 -16.68 -11.74
CA GLY A 52 -20.11 -17.77 -12.72
C GLY A 52 -21.25 -17.66 -13.73
N LYS A 53 -22.04 -16.58 -13.71
CA LYS A 53 -23.14 -16.39 -14.67
C LYS A 53 -22.68 -15.70 -15.95
N GLU A 54 -23.29 -16.09 -17.05
CA GLU A 54 -23.15 -15.37 -18.32
C GLU A 54 -23.98 -14.08 -18.26
N ALA A 55 -23.40 -12.99 -18.75
CA ALA A 55 -24.04 -11.71 -18.85
C ALA A 55 -23.75 -11.06 -20.20
N ARG A 56 -24.79 -10.46 -20.75
CA ARG A 56 -24.73 -9.64 -21.95
C ARG A 56 -24.68 -8.18 -21.54
N PHE A 57 -23.66 -7.47 -21.99
CA PHE A 57 -23.48 -6.04 -21.81
C PHE A 57 -23.70 -5.34 -23.15
N ASP A 58 -24.76 -4.54 -23.24
CA ASP A 58 -24.95 -3.61 -24.35
C ASP A 58 -24.24 -2.30 -23.98
N VAL A 59 -23.07 -2.06 -24.57
CA VAL A 59 -22.19 -0.92 -24.28
C VAL A 59 -22.30 0.10 -25.40
N LYS A 60 -22.57 1.35 -25.03
CA LYS A 60 -22.51 2.50 -25.93
C LYS A 60 -21.29 3.34 -25.62
N VAL A 61 -20.35 3.44 -26.56
CA VAL A 61 -19.12 4.22 -26.39
C VAL A 61 -19.44 5.69 -26.67
N SER A 62 -19.69 6.49 -25.63
CA SER A 62 -20.02 7.91 -25.83
C SER A 62 -18.82 8.74 -26.29
N LYS A 63 -17.65 8.52 -25.70
CA LYS A 63 -16.42 9.25 -25.98
C LYS A 63 -15.22 8.33 -25.80
N VAL A 64 -14.26 8.43 -26.71
CA VAL A 64 -12.93 7.83 -26.56
C VAL A 64 -11.96 8.99 -26.38
N ALA A 65 -11.14 8.92 -25.34
CA ALA A 65 -10.09 9.89 -25.07
C ALA A 65 -8.79 9.13 -24.81
N GLU A 66 -7.68 9.69 -25.28
CA GLU A 66 -6.34 9.19 -25.02
C GLU A 66 -5.67 10.14 -24.01
N PRO A 67 -4.94 9.62 -23.00
CA PRO A 67 -4.14 10.47 -22.15
C PRO A 67 -3.03 11.12 -22.97
N VAL A 68 -3.09 12.45 -23.10
CA VAL A 68 -1.99 13.22 -23.67
C VAL A 68 -1.03 13.55 -22.54
N LEU A 69 0.19 13.02 -22.62
CA LEU A 69 1.24 13.38 -21.67
C LEU A 69 1.55 14.87 -21.84
N PRO A 70 1.59 15.65 -20.74
CA PRO A 70 2.00 17.04 -20.83
C PRO A 70 3.46 17.13 -21.26
N GLU A 71 3.82 18.22 -21.94
CA GLU A 71 5.22 18.52 -22.19
C GLU A 71 5.93 18.77 -20.86
N ILE A 72 7.10 18.16 -20.68
CA ILE A 72 7.91 18.35 -19.48
C ILE A 72 8.74 19.61 -19.72
N ASP A 73 8.15 20.75 -19.36
CA ASP A 73 8.74 22.09 -19.53
C ASP A 73 8.88 22.83 -18.18
N GLU A 74 9.23 24.11 -18.24
CA GLU A 74 9.36 24.93 -17.03
C GLU A 74 8.03 25.21 -16.32
N GLU A 75 6.90 25.23 -17.03
CA GLU A 75 5.58 25.38 -16.41
C GLU A 75 5.19 24.13 -15.65
N PHE A 76 5.49 22.95 -16.21
CA PHE A 76 5.35 21.67 -15.53
C PHE A 76 6.23 21.62 -14.29
N ALA A 77 7.51 22.00 -14.38
CA ALA A 77 8.41 22.04 -13.22
C ALA A 77 7.90 22.96 -12.09
N LYS A 78 7.37 24.14 -12.44
CA LYS A 78 6.75 25.07 -11.47
C LYS A 78 5.52 24.47 -10.79
N ALA A 79 4.71 23.68 -11.50
CA ALA A 79 3.54 23.01 -10.90
C ALA A 79 3.93 22.00 -9.81
N PHE A 80 5.14 21.44 -9.86
CA PHE A 80 5.69 20.55 -8.84
C PHE A 80 6.51 21.28 -7.76
N GLY A 81 6.46 22.62 -7.73
CA GLY A 81 7.15 23.44 -6.72
C GLY A 81 8.60 23.79 -7.04
N VAL A 82 9.09 23.45 -8.23
CA VAL A 82 10.46 23.75 -8.68
C VAL A 82 10.47 25.10 -9.40
N SER A 83 10.75 26.16 -8.66
CA SER A 83 10.74 27.54 -9.18
C SER A 83 12.02 27.93 -9.94
N GLU A 84 13.12 27.20 -9.75
CA GLU A 84 14.44 27.49 -10.33
C GLU A 84 15.09 26.23 -10.91
N GLY A 85 15.79 26.36 -12.04
CA GLY A 85 16.53 25.25 -12.68
C GLY A 85 15.68 24.31 -13.55
N GLY A 86 14.40 24.62 -13.75
CA GLY A 86 13.52 23.98 -14.73
C GLY A 86 13.45 22.45 -14.59
N VAL A 87 13.39 21.77 -15.73
CA VAL A 87 13.23 20.31 -15.82
C VAL A 87 14.40 19.54 -15.20
N GLU A 88 15.62 20.07 -15.33
CA GLU A 88 16.82 19.43 -14.77
C GLU A 88 16.77 19.42 -13.24
N ALA A 89 16.37 20.53 -12.62
CA ALA A 89 16.19 20.62 -11.18
C ALA A 89 15.08 19.68 -10.69
N LEU A 90 13.95 19.59 -11.42
CA LEU A 90 12.88 18.63 -11.11
C LEU A 90 13.38 17.19 -11.12
N HIS A 91 14.12 16.79 -12.16
CA HIS A 91 14.70 15.44 -12.24
C HIS A 91 15.68 15.16 -11.09
N LYS A 92 16.50 16.14 -10.72
CA LYS A 92 17.46 16.02 -9.62
C LYS A 92 16.75 15.86 -8.27
N GLU A 93 15.68 16.63 -8.04
CA GLU A 93 14.89 16.53 -6.81
C GLU A 93 14.19 15.20 -6.69
N ILE A 94 13.49 14.76 -7.75
CA ILE A 94 12.84 13.44 -7.81
C ILE A 94 13.86 12.34 -7.54
N ARG A 95 15.02 12.37 -8.21
CA ARG A 95 16.10 11.41 -7.98
C ARG A 95 16.57 11.43 -6.52
N GLY A 96 16.82 12.61 -5.94
CA GLY A 96 17.25 12.74 -4.55
C GLY A 96 16.22 12.20 -3.56
N ASN A 97 14.93 12.40 -3.83
CA ASN A 97 13.84 11.85 -3.04
C ASN A 97 13.80 10.31 -3.14
N MET A 98 13.87 9.76 -4.35
CA MET A 98 13.92 8.31 -4.56
C MET A 98 15.15 7.67 -3.94
N GLU A 99 16.32 8.30 -4.03
CA GLU A 99 17.56 7.79 -3.42
C GLU A 99 17.49 7.78 -1.90
N ARG A 100 16.85 8.79 -1.29
CA ARG A 100 16.62 8.82 0.16
C ARG A 100 15.65 7.73 0.60
N GLU A 101 14.51 7.61 -0.08
CA GLU A 101 13.53 6.54 0.18
C GLU A 101 14.15 5.16 0.01
N LEU A 102 14.93 4.95 -1.04
CA LEU A 102 15.63 3.69 -1.29
C LEU A 102 16.65 3.39 -0.18
N ARG A 103 17.43 4.39 0.25
CA ARG A 103 18.40 4.22 1.34
C ARG A 103 17.71 3.84 2.65
N GLU A 104 16.62 4.50 2.98
CA GLU A 104 15.81 4.19 4.16
C GLU A 104 15.20 2.79 4.07
N LYS A 105 14.68 2.41 2.89
CA LYS A 105 14.12 1.08 2.66
C LYS A 105 15.18 0.00 2.80
N ILE A 106 16.36 0.16 2.19
CA ILE A 106 17.48 -0.79 2.32
C ILE A 106 17.88 -0.91 3.78
N ARG A 107 18.05 0.21 4.49
CA ARG A 107 18.41 0.20 5.91
C ARG A 107 17.36 -0.52 6.75
N SER A 108 16.08 -0.31 6.46
CA SER A 108 14.99 -0.99 7.17
C SER A 108 14.99 -2.49 6.91
N VAL A 109 15.17 -2.92 5.66
CA VAL A 109 15.20 -4.35 5.28
C VAL A 109 16.39 -5.04 5.92
N VAL A 110 17.58 -4.46 5.81
CA VAL A 110 18.79 -5.03 6.43
C VAL A 110 18.66 -5.08 7.95
N LYS A 111 18.08 -4.04 8.57
CA LYS A 111 17.81 -4.03 10.01
C LYS A 111 16.85 -5.16 10.39
N GLU A 112 15.76 -5.33 9.66
CA GLU A 112 14.77 -6.38 9.93
C GLU A 112 15.39 -7.77 9.80
N GLN A 113 16.14 -8.03 8.72
CA GLN A 113 16.87 -9.28 8.51
C GLN A 113 17.86 -9.56 9.65
N ALA A 114 18.63 -8.56 10.09
CA ALA A 114 19.55 -8.73 11.20
C ALA A 114 18.82 -9.06 12.52
N MET A 115 17.67 -8.44 12.77
CA MET A 115 16.86 -8.73 13.95
C MET A 115 16.23 -10.12 13.90
N ASP A 116 15.74 -10.56 12.73
CA ASP A 116 15.21 -11.92 12.56
C ASP A 116 16.28 -12.98 12.79
N LEU A 117 17.46 -12.81 12.18
CA LEU A 117 18.59 -13.72 12.40
C LEU A 117 19.04 -13.76 13.86
N LEU A 118 19.00 -12.62 14.57
CA LEU A 118 19.32 -12.57 16.00
C LEU A 118 18.34 -13.39 16.85
N LEU A 119 17.04 -13.32 16.53
CA LEU A 119 16.01 -14.10 17.21
C LEU A 119 16.09 -15.59 16.89
N GLU A 120 16.31 -15.94 15.62
CA GLU A 120 16.46 -17.33 15.19
C GLU A 120 17.68 -17.99 15.85
N ALA A 121 18.78 -17.24 16.00
CA ALA A 121 19.98 -17.73 16.65
C ALA A 121 19.84 -17.86 18.19
N HIS A 122 18.88 -17.14 18.80
CA HIS A 122 18.72 -17.08 20.26
C HIS A 122 17.24 -17.20 20.63
N GLU A 123 16.76 -18.43 20.71
CA GLU A 123 15.43 -18.70 21.25
C GLU A 123 15.43 -18.46 22.76
N ILE A 124 14.77 -17.37 23.18
CA ILE A 124 14.64 -17.00 24.59
C ILE A 124 13.18 -17.05 25.04
N GLU A 125 12.97 -17.62 26.22
CA GLU A 125 11.67 -17.56 26.88
C GLU A 125 11.45 -16.17 27.49
N VAL A 126 10.41 -15.49 27.02
CA VAL A 126 10.05 -14.16 27.53
C VAL A 126 8.90 -14.24 28.53
N PRO A 127 8.97 -13.53 29.67
CA PRO A 127 7.88 -13.49 30.65
C PRO A 127 6.56 -12.99 30.06
N LYS A 128 5.47 -13.73 30.28
CA LYS A 128 4.12 -13.39 29.80
C LYS A 128 3.66 -11.97 30.19
N VAL A 129 4.12 -11.48 31.35
CA VAL A 129 3.79 -10.13 31.83
C VAL A 129 4.38 -9.06 30.89
N LEU A 130 5.63 -9.24 30.43
CA LEU A 130 6.27 -8.30 29.51
C LEU A 130 5.63 -8.34 28.12
N VAL A 131 5.32 -9.54 27.62
CA VAL A 131 4.59 -9.71 26.35
C VAL A 131 3.25 -9.00 26.39
N ARG A 132 2.48 -9.19 27.47
CA ARG A 132 1.17 -8.53 27.64
C ARG A 132 1.30 -7.01 27.66
N GLN A 133 2.26 -6.45 28.38
CA GLN A 133 2.49 -5.00 28.44
C GLN A 133 2.83 -4.41 27.07
N GLU A 134 3.66 -5.10 26.29
CA GLU A 134 4.01 -4.68 24.93
C GLU A 134 2.82 -4.83 23.97
N ALA A 135 2.05 -5.91 24.09
CA ALA A 135 0.82 -6.12 23.31
C ALA A 135 -0.22 -5.02 23.57
N GLU A 136 -0.41 -4.61 24.84
CA GLU A 136 -1.29 -3.50 25.20
C GLU A 136 -0.79 -2.16 24.63
N THR A 137 0.52 -1.98 24.53
CA THR A 137 1.14 -0.79 23.93
C THR A 137 0.92 -0.76 22.41
N LEU A 138 1.13 -1.89 21.73
CA LEU A 138 0.83 -2.05 20.30
C LEU A 138 -0.65 -1.81 20.00
N GLN A 139 -1.54 -2.35 20.84
CA GLN A 139 -2.98 -2.15 20.70
C GLN A 139 -3.36 -0.67 20.82
N ARG A 140 -2.81 0.05 21.80
CA ARG A 140 -3.03 1.50 21.96
C ARG A 140 -2.54 2.29 20.76
N GLN A 141 -1.30 2.06 20.32
CA GLN A 141 -0.73 2.72 19.14
C GLN A 141 -1.59 2.50 17.89
N THR A 142 -2.10 1.28 17.71
CA THR A 142 -2.96 0.95 16.57
C THR A 142 -4.30 1.68 16.65
N LYS A 143 -4.92 1.76 17.83
CA LYS A 143 -6.15 2.53 18.05
C LYS A 143 -5.95 4.03 17.80
N ASP A 144 -4.81 4.57 18.24
CA ASP A 144 -4.47 5.99 18.05
C ASP A 144 -4.27 6.31 16.56
N ASN A 145 -3.62 5.43 15.80
CA ASN A 145 -3.47 5.59 14.35
C ASN A 145 -4.81 5.50 13.61
N LEU A 146 -5.70 4.58 14.01
CA LEU A 146 -7.03 4.42 13.41
C LEU A 146 -7.93 5.63 13.70
N SER A 147 -7.89 6.17 14.92
CA SER A 147 -8.69 7.33 15.30
C SER A 147 -8.28 8.61 14.55
N GLN A 148 -6.99 8.78 14.24
CA GLN A 148 -6.49 9.87 13.41
C GLN A 148 -6.90 9.74 11.93
N GLY A 149 -7.14 8.51 11.44
CA GLY A 149 -7.58 8.23 10.08
C GLY A 149 -9.08 8.47 9.80
N GLY A 150 -9.84 9.03 10.75
CA GLY A 150 -11.26 9.35 10.57
C GLY A 150 -12.23 8.16 10.71
N GLN A 151 -11.72 6.95 10.99
CA GLN A 151 -12.55 5.81 11.36
C GLN A 151 -12.91 5.92 12.85
N LYS A 152 -14.21 6.02 13.16
CA LYS A 152 -14.68 6.00 14.56
C LYS A 152 -14.22 4.70 15.22
N SER A 153 -13.51 4.86 16.34
CA SER A 153 -12.88 3.88 17.24
C SER A 153 -13.85 2.85 17.87
N SER A 154 -14.66 2.19 17.04
CA SER A 154 -15.58 1.12 17.44
C SER A 154 -15.04 -0.28 17.10
N ILE A 155 -13.87 -0.36 16.46
CA ILE A 155 -13.21 -1.64 16.19
C ILE A 155 -12.53 -2.09 17.49
N GLU A 156 -13.11 -3.09 18.14
CA GLU A 156 -12.42 -3.84 19.18
C GLU A 156 -11.33 -4.68 18.52
N LEU A 157 -10.07 -4.39 18.85
CA LEU A 157 -8.91 -5.15 18.42
C LEU A 157 -8.53 -6.11 19.55
N PRO A 158 -8.76 -7.43 19.42
CA PRO A 158 -8.34 -8.41 20.42
C PRO A 158 -6.84 -8.30 20.72
N LEU A 159 -6.46 -8.51 21.98
CA LEU A 159 -5.06 -8.43 22.39
C LEU A 159 -4.20 -9.53 21.72
N ASP A 160 -4.80 -10.70 21.49
CA ASP A 160 -4.20 -11.86 20.84
C ASP A 160 -3.59 -11.54 19.46
N LEU A 161 -4.14 -10.54 18.75
CA LEU A 161 -3.60 -10.07 17.46
C LEU A 161 -2.19 -9.47 17.58
N PHE A 162 -1.80 -9.04 18.78
CA PHE A 162 -0.53 -8.38 19.06
C PHE A 162 0.46 -9.26 19.83
N GLU A 163 0.05 -10.45 20.29
CA GLU A 163 0.89 -11.29 21.15
C GLU A 163 2.18 -11.74 20.46
N ASP A 164 2.12 -12.20 19.21
CA ASP A 164 3.30 -12.65 18.47
C ASP A 164 4.29 -11.50 18.23
N GLN A 165 3.77 -10.34 17.82
CA GLN A 165 4.58 -9.15 17.59
C GLN A 165 5.19 -8.63 18.90
N ALA A 166 4.43 -8.67 19.99
CA ALA A 166 4.89 -8.29 21.32
C ALA A 166 5.99 -9.24 21.82
N LYS A 167 5.81 -10.55 21.64
CA LYS A 167 6.82 -11.56 21.98
C LYS A 167 8.13 -11.27 21.25
N ARG A 168 8.05 -11.02 19.93
CA ARG A 168 9.20 -10.64 19.09
C ARG A 168 9.90 -9.39 19.60
N ARG A 169 9.15 -8.32 19.90
CA ARG A 169 9.72 -7.05 20.39
C ARG A 169 10.38 -7.17 21.76
N VAL A 170 9.75 -7.87 22.70
CA VAL A 170 10.31 -8.10 24.03
C VAL A 170 11.59 -8.92 23.94
N ALA A 171 11.59 -9.99 23.15
CA ALA A 171 12.77 -10.82 22.97
C ALA A 171 13.94 -10.02 22.35
N LEU A 172 13.69 -9.28 21.27
CA LEU A 172 14.69 -8.41 20.65
C LEU A 172 15.21 -7.33 21.60
N GLY A 173 14.32 -6.72 22.39
CA GLY A 173 14.69 -5.70 23.36
C GLY A 173 15.65 -6.22 24.42
N LEU A 174 15.44 -7.45 24.89
CA LEU A 174 16.34 -8.11 25.85
C LEU A 174 17.69 -8.46 25.22
N ILE A 175 17.68 -9.08 24.02
CA ILE A 175 18.91 -9.46 23.30
C ILE A 175 19.74 -8.20 22.99
N LEU A 176 19.12 -7.17 22.41
CA LEU A 176 19.80 -5.93 22.06
C LEU A 176 20.28 -5.18 23.31
N GLY A 177 19.50 -5.21 24.38
CA GLY A 177 19.89 -4.64 25.67
C GLY A 177 21.15 -5.29 26.25
N GLU A 178 21.28 -6.61 26.11
CA GLU A 178 22.50 -7.32 26.53
C GLU A 178 23.68 -6.99 25.62
N VAL A 179 23.49 -6.96 24.29
CA VAL A 179 24.55 -6.55 23.34
C VAL A 179 25.07 -5.14 23.66
N ILE A 180 24.18 -4.19 23.94
CA ILE A 180 24.53 -2.82 24.33
C ILE A 180 25.37 -2.83 25.61
N ARG A 181 24.97 -3.63 26.61
CA ARG A 181 25.65 -3.73 27.91
C ARG A 181 27.05 -4.34 27.76
N GLU A 182 27.17 -5.49 27.08
CA GLU A 182 28.43 -6.19 26.89
C GLU A 182 29.44 -5.35 26.08
N ASN A 183 28.95 -4.67 25.03
CA ASN A 183 29.79 -3.86 24.14
C ASN A 183 29.94 -2.41 24.61
N LYS A 184 29.34 -2.04 25.76
CA LYS A 184 29.38 -0.68 26.32
C LYS A 184 29.02 0.40 25.30
N ILE A 185 27.97 0.15 24.52
CA ILE A 185 27.53 1.09 23.49
C ILE A 185 26.92 2.30 24.19
N GLU A 186 27.53 3.46 23.97
CA GLU A 186 27.04 4.74 24.49
C GLU A 186 26.26 5.53 23.44
N LEU A 187 25.39 6.43 23.92
CA LEU A 187 24.67 7.36 23.07
C LEU A 187 25.65 8.37 22.47
N ASP A 188 25.86 8.23 21.16
CA ASP A 188 26.63 9.19 20.37
C ASP A 188 25.79 10.45 20.14
N LYS A 189 26.15 11.55 20.82
CA LYS A 189 25.43 12.82 20.78
C LYS A 189 25.43 13.48 19.40
N ASP A 190 26.37 13.13 18.52
CA ASP A 190 26.44 13.65 17.15
C ASP A 190 25.47 12.92 16.20
N ARG A 191 24.81 11.85 16.68
CA ARG A 191 23.85 11.02 15.93
C ARG A 191 22.41 11.14 16.43
N VAL A 192 22.13 12.01 17.41
CA VAL A 192 20.80 12.25 18.02
C VAL A 192 20.22 13.58 17.56
#